data_AF-A0A0R2LDB1-F1
#
_entry.id   AF-A0A0R2LDB1-F1
#
_cell.length_a   1.000
_cell.length_b   1.000
_cell.length_c   1.000
_cell.angle_alpha   90.00
_cell.angle_beta   90.00
_cell.angle_gamma   90.00
#
_symmetry.space_group_name_H-M   'P 1'
#
loop_
_entity.id
_entity.type
_entity.pdbx_description
1 polymer ?
#
loop_
_entity_poly.entity_id
_entity_poly.type
_entity_poly.pdbx_seq_one_letter_code
_entity_poly.pdbx_strand_id
1 'polypeptide(L)'
;MDTSFIVGTTYIEVGGGISDQTVQPGQAATFDLKGDTSTLTGLINQGQAKVQWYKKAPGTTKEQYLGQYYTDSYTTDATDVADNGTQYRAKITLKDGSNSKMVYTNWSTLYVTYSN
;
A
#
# COMPACT_ATOMS: atom_id res chain seq x y z
N MET A 1 2.12 8.09 11.61
CA MET A 1 3.47 8.64 11.46
C MET A 1 3.44 9.52 10.23
N ASP A 2 3.87 10.77 10.38
CA ASP A 2 3.92 11.72 9.27
C ASP A 2 5.11 11.34 8.37
N THR A 3 4.84 10.98 7.11
CA THR A 3 5.87 10.54 6.15
C THR A 3 5.83 11.44 4.95
N SER A 4 6.39 12.61 5.16
CA SER A 4 6.66 13.59 4.14
C SER A 4 8.06 13.45 3.56
N PHE A 5 8.19 13.78 2.29
CA PHE A 5 9.47 13.78 1.59
C PHE A 5 9.50 14.87 0.53
N ILE A 6 10.73 15.23 0.13
CA ILE A 6 10.97 16.21 -0.92
C ILE A 6 11.56 15.46 -2.11
N VAL A 7 10.96 15.61 -3.29
CA VAL A 7 11.54 15.19 -4.58
C VAL A 7 11.81 16.45 -5.39
N GLY A 8 13.07 16.77 -5.65
CA GLY A 8 13.46 18.08 -6.18
C GLY A 8 13.08 19.21 -5.21
N THR A 9 12.02 19.97 -5.54
CA THR A 9 11.44 21.03 -4.69
C THR A 9 10.03 20.72 -4.21
N THR A 10 9.45 19.58 -4.58
CA THR A 10 8.05 19.24 -4.28
C THR A 10 7.98 18.44 -2.99
N TYR A 11 7.21 18.95 -2.03
CA TYR A 11 6.86 18.22 -0.82
C TYR A 11 5.74 17.25 -1.13
N ILE A 12 5.91 16.00 -0.73
CA ILE A 12 4.96 14.94 -0.99
C ILE A 12 4.79 14.16 0.31
N GLU A 13 3.56 14.12 0.78
CA GLU A 13 3.16 13.25 1.87
C GLU A 13 2.54 12.02 1.21
N VAL A 14 3.28 10.94 1.00
CA VAL A 14 2.66 9.64 0.71
C VAL A 14 3.34 8.57 1.52
N GLY A 15 2.52 7.66 2.06
CA GLY A 15 2.98 6.69 3.06
C GLY A 15 2.45 6.95 4.47
N GLY A 16 1.63 8.00 4.67
CA GLY A 16 0.94 8.28 5.94
C GLY A 16 0.11 7.11 6.46
N GLY A 17 -0.18 6.17 5.57
CA GLY A 17 -0.55 4.82 5.89
C GLY A 17 -1.49 4.22 4.88
N ILE A 18 -1.98 3.03 5.20
CA ILE A 18 -3.18 2.43 4.62
C ILE A 18 -4.11 2.06 5.79
N SER A 19 -5.41 1.93 5.52
CA SER A 19 -6.42 1.68 6.56
C SER A 19 -7.00 0.27 6.49
N ASP A 20 -7.33 -0.24 7.67
CA ASP A 20 -7.90 -1.58 7.82
C ASP A 20 -9.17 -1.71 7.00
N GLN A 21 -9.35 -2.88 6.42
CA GLN A 21 -10.49 -3.19 5.58
C GLN A 21 -11.35 -4.24 6.25
N THR A 22 -12.66 -4.09 6.17
CA THR A 22 -13.61 -5.09 6.63
C THR A 22 -14.55 -5.42 5.48
N VAL A 23 -14.54 -6.68 5.06
CA VAL A 23 -15.35 -7.16 3.94
C VAL A 23 -15.98 -8.51 4.29
N GLN A 24 -17.03 -8.86 3.56
CA GLN A 24 -17.61 -10.19 3.63
C GLN A 24 -16.83 -11.18 2.75
N PRO A 25 -16.82 -12.48 3.08
CA PRO A 25 -16.28 -13.51 2.18
C PRO A 25 -16.89 -13.41 0.78
N GLY A 26 -16.06 -13.60 -0.24
CA GLY A 26 -16.42 -13.47 -1.65
C GLY A 26 -16.34 -12.04 -2.18
N GLN A 27 -16.13 -11.02 -1.33
CA GLN A 27 -15.91 -9.63 -1.74
C GLN A 27 -14.42 -9.31 -1.83
N ALA A 28 -14.06 -8.36 -2.69
CA ALA A 28 -12.72 -7.81 -2.76
C ALA A 28 -12.56 -6.66 -1.75
N ALA A 29 -11.36 -6.47 -1.21
CA ALA A 29 -11.00 -5.33 -0.38
C ALA A 29 -10.03 -4.42 -1.12
N THR A 30 -10.15 -3.10 -0.96
CA THR A 30 -9.23 -2.14 -1.58
C THR A 30 -8.47 -1.37 -0.51
N PHE A 31 -7.15 -1.30 -0.66
CA PHE A 31 -6.25 -0.54 0.20
C PHE A 31 -5.69 0.65 -0.58
N ASP A 32 -6.04 1.85 -0.15
CA ASP A 32 -5.60 3.10 -0.77
C ASP A 32 -4.47 3.74 0.04
N LEU A 33 -3.39 4.13 -0.64
CA LEU A 33 -2.35 4.97 -0.05
C LEU A 33 -2.95 6.30 0.38
N LYS A 34 -2.68 6.72 1.61
CA LYS A 34 -3.03 8.06 2.07
C LYS A 34 -1.97 9.09 1.67
N GLY A 35 -2.44 10.30 1.38
CA GLY A 35 -1.63 11.49 1.16
C GLY A 35 -1.79 12.07 -0.24
N ASP A 36 -0.75 12.72 -0.76
CA ASP A 36 -0.74 13.37 -2.08
C ASP A 36 -0.51 12.37 -3.21
N THR A 37 -1.54 11.56 -3.47
CA THR A 37 -1.49 10.49 -4.46
C THR A 37 -1.51 10.99 -5.91
N SER A 38 -2.00 12.20 -6.15
CA SER A 38 -1.94 12.86 -7.46
C SER A 38 -0.49 13.11 -7.86
N THR A 39 0.30 13.71 -6.97
CA THR A 39 1.73 13.93 -7.21
C THR A 39 2.49 12.61 -7.34
N LEU A 40 2.19 11.62 -6.48
CA LEU A 40 2.76 10.28 -6.60
C LEU A 40 2.48 9.65 -7.97
N THR A 41 1.25 9.70 -8.45
CA THR A 41 0.86 9.17 -9.77
C THR A 41 1.63 9.86 -10.90
N GLY A 42 1.80 11.18 -10.82
CA GLY A 42 2.65 11.94 -11.74
C GLY A 42 4.09 11.43 -11.77
N LEU A 43 4.70 11.16 -10.61
CA LEU A 43 6.05 10.60 -10.53
C LEU A 43 6.15 9.16 -11.03
N ILE A 44 5.11 8.35 -10.80
CA ILE A 44 5.04 6.98 -11.31
C ILE A 44 5.06 7.00 -12.84
N ASN A 45 4.24 7.84 -13.47
CA ASN A 45 4.18 7.99 -14.92
C ASN A 45 5.51 8.49 -15.52
N GLN A 46 6.28 9.28 -14.76
CA GLN A 46 7.61 9.74 -15.14
C GLN A 46 8.72 8.72 -14.86
N GLY A 47 8.39 7.54 -14.31
CA GLY A 47 9.37 6.51 -13.92
C GLY A 47 10.22 6.89 -12.69
N GLN A 48 9.84 7.96 -11.99
CA GLN A 48 10.49 8.50 -10.80
C GLN A 48 9.89 7.93 -9.51
N ALA A 49 8.78 7.22 -9.56
CA ALA A 49 8.23 6.51 -8.41
C ALA A 49 7.79 5.09 -8.75
N LYS A 50 7.77 4.22 -7.74
CA LYS A 50 7.30 2.84 -7.85
C LYS A 50 6.58 2.45 -6.56
N VAL A 51 5.42 1.81 -6.69
CA VAL A 51 4.67 1.26 -5.55
C VAL A 51 4.73 -0.26 -5.61
N GLN A 52 5.13 -0.87 -4.52
CA GLN A 52 5.25 -2.32 -4.38
C GLN A 52 4.39 -2.78 -3.20
N TRP A 53 3.54 -3.77 -3.41
CA TRP A 53 2.62 -4.27 -2.39
C TRP A 53 3.10 -5.58 -1.81
N TYR A 54 2.82 -5.76 -0.53
CA TYR A 54 3.22 -6.92 0.24
C TYR A 54 2.11 -7.35 1.19
N LYS A 55 2.02 -8.66 1.45
CA LYS A 55 1.16 -9.23 2.49
C LYS A 55 1.91 -10.09 3.48
N LYS A 56 1.31 -10.27 4.65
CA LYS A 56 1.64 -11.31 5.62
C LYS A 56 0.37 -12.07 5.95
N ALA A 57 0.40 -13.39 5.77
CA ALA A 57 -0.74 -14.22 6.14
C ALA A 57 -1.00 -14.15 7.67
N PRO A 58 -2.19 -14.54 8.13
CA PRO A 58 -2.50 -14.53 9.56
C PRO A 58 -1.52 -15.41 10.34
N GLY A 59 -0.98 -14.89 11.44
CA GLY A 59 -0.06 -15.63 12.30
C GLY A 59 1.36 -15.86 11.76
N THR A 60 1.71 -15.33 10.57
CA THR A 60 3.10 -15.36 10.07
C THR A 60 3.77 -13.99 10.15
N THR A 61 5.09 -14.02 10.31
CA THR A 61 5.96 -12.84 10.16
C THR A 61 6.54 -12.74 8.76
N LYS A 62 6.40 -13.78 7.93
CA LYS A 62 6.97 -13.82 6.59
C LYS A 62 6.16 -12.92 5.66
N GLU A 63 6.85 -11.94 5.10
CA GLU A 63 6.32 -11.07 4.08
C GLU A 63 6.36 -11.74 2.69
N GLN A 64 5.26 -11.61 1.96
CA GLN A 64 5.10 -12.06 0.59
C GLN A 64 4.91 -10.85 -0.33
N TYR A 65 5.71 -10.78 -1.38
CA TYR A 65 5.57 -9.79 -2.44
C TYR A 65 4.35 -10.10 -3.32
N LEU A 66 3.50 -9.09 -3.53
CA LEU A 66 2.28 -9.19 -4.34
C LEU A 66 2.46 -8.61 -5.74
N GLY A 67 3.44 -7.73 -5.94
CA GLY A 67 3.70 -7.12 -7.23
C GLY A 67 4.04 -5.64 -7.14
N GLN A 68 4.43 -5.10 -8.29
CA GLN A 68 4.63 -3.67 -8.48
C GLN A 68 3.40 -3.13 -9.21
N TYR A 69 2.84 -2.06 -8.66
CA TYR A 69 1.65 -1.41 -9.18
C TYR A 69 2.00 0.03 -9.54
N TYR A 70 1.38 0.52 -10.61
CA TYR A 70 1.51 1.91 -11.07
C TYR A 70 0.36 2.79 -10.57
N THR A 71 -0.35 2.30 -9.55
CA THR A 71 -1.50 2.92 -8.89
C THR A 71 -1.19 3.15 -7.43
N ASP A 72 -1.90 4.09 -6.84
CA ASP A 72 -1.89 4.41 -5.40
C ASP A 72 -2.75 3.44 -4.57
N SER A 73 -3.43 2.49 -5.20
CA SER A 73 -4.28 1.51 -4.56
C SER A 73 -3.92 0.07 -4.92
N TYR A 74 -4.32 -0.86 -4.05
CA TYR A 74 -4.28 -2.30 -4.29
C TYR A 74 -5.61 -2.93 -3.90
N THR A 75 -6.21 -3.64 -4.85
CA THR A 75 -7.42 -4.42 -4.64
C THR A 75 -7.06 -5.90 -4.55
N THR A 76 -7.53 -6.57 -3.51
CA THR A 76 -7.37 -8.02 -3.36
C THR A 76 -8.24 -8.75 -4.39
N ASP A 77 -7.91 -10.03 -4.65
CA ASP A 77 -8.91 -10.95 -5.21
C ASP A 77 -10.09 -11.13 -4.23
N ALA A 78 -11.12 -11.87 -4.64
CA ALA A 78 -12.22 -12.23 -3.75
C ALA A 78 -11.69 -12.92 -2.50
N THR A 79 -12.04 -12.35 -1.34
CA THR A 79 -11.52 -12.79 -0.03
C THR A 79 -12.22 -14.02 0.49
N ASP A 80 -11.51 -14.83 1.28
CA ASP A 80 -12.06 -15.96 2.04
C ASP A 80 -11.92 -15.71 3.55
N VAL A 81 -12.69 -16.43 4.37
CA VAL A 81 -12.55 -16.40 5.84
C VAL A 81 -11.12 -16.74 6.28
N ALA A 82 -10.42 -17.59 5.52
CA ALA A 82 -9.01 -17.91 5.76
C ALA A 82 -8.07 -16.70 5.62
N ASP A 83 -8.47 -15.66 4.88
CA ASP A 83 -7.70 -14.42 4.74
C ASP A 83 -7.88 -13.48 5.94
N ASN A 84 -8.81 -13.75 6.85
CA ASN A 84 -9.05 -12.92 8.03
C ASN A 84 -7.80 -12.79 8.90
N GLY A 85 -7.37 -11.55 9.16
CA GLY A 85 -6.14 -11.23 9.86
C GLY A 85 -4.91 -11.10 8.96
N THR A 86 -5.06 -11.26 7.63
CA THR A 86 -3.97 -10.97 6.68
C THR A 86 -3.63 -9.50 6.76
N GLN A 87 -2.34 -9.19 6.84
CA GLN A 87 -1.86 -7.82 6.87
C GLN A 87 -1.28 -7.41 5.53
N TYR A 88 -1.53 -6.18 5.11
CA TYR A 88 -1.01 -5.59 3.89
C TYR A 88 -0.15 -4.37 4.23
N ARG A 89 0.81 -4.06 3.34
CA ARG A 89 1.52 -2.79 3.32
C ARG A 89 2.01 -2.48 1.91
N ALA A 90 2.29 -1.20 1.69
CA ALA A 90 2.97 -0.75 0.50
C ALA A 90 4.40 -0.27 0.84
N LYS A 91 5.29 -0.47 -0.12
CA LYS A 91 6.61 0.14 -0.19
C LYS A 91 6.63 1.07 -1.38
N ILE A 92 6.87 2.34 -1.12
CA ILE A 92 6.98 3.39 -2.12
C ILE A 92 8.47 3.70 -2.29
N THR A 93 8.96 3.56 -3.52
CA THR A 93 10.34 3.92 -3.87
C THR A 93 10.29 5.13 -4.78
N LEU A 94 10.93 6.21 -4.35
CA LEU A 94 10.98 7.49 -5.05
C LEU A 94 12.40 7.73 -5.49
N LYS A 95 12.56 8.25 -6.70
CA LYS A 95 13.83 8.58 -7.32
C LYS A 95 13.93 10.08 -7.49
N ASP A 96 15.07 10.61 -7.07
CA ASP A 96 15.44 12.01 -7.29
C ASP A 96 16.84 12.05 -7.90
N GLY A 97 16.89 12.15 -9.23
CA GLY A 97 18.11 11.94 -10.01
C GLY A 97 18.73 10.56 -9.73
N SER A 98 19.96 10.57 -9.19
CA SER A 98 20.68 9.34 -8.80
C SER A 98 20.32 8.84 -7.40
N ASN A 99 19.59 9.62 -6.60
CA ASN A 99 19.20 9.25 -5.24
C ASN A 99 17.89 8.47 -5.27
N SER A 100 17.69 7.61 -4.26
CA SER A 100 16.43 6.91 -4.06
C SER A 100 16.04 6.90 -2.59
N LYS A 101 14.77 7.18 -2.32
CA LYS A 101 14.18 7.13 -0.98
C LYS A 101 13.13 6.02 -0.95
N MET A 102 13.09 5.28 0.14
CA MET A 102 12.09 4.23 0.35
C MET A 102 11.25 4.57 1.58
N VAL A 103 9.94 4.49 1.41
CA VAL A 103 8.95 4.69 2.47
C VAL A 103 8.07 3.46 2.53
N TYR A 104 7.79 2.99 3.74
CA TYR A 104 6.82 1.92 3.97
C TYR A 104 5.61 2.52 4.67
N THR A 105 4.41 2.06 4.28
CA THR A 105 3.20 2.34 5.06
C THR A 105 3.22 1.55 6.37
N ASN A 106 2.30 1.86 7.28
CA ASN A 106 1.94 0.93 8.34
C ASN A 106 1.44 -0.39 7.75
N TRP A 107 1.50 -1.44 8.57
CA TRP A 107 0.71 -2.63 8.33
C TRP A 107 -0.75 -2.32 8.62
N SER A 108 -1.62 -2.82 7.76
CA SER A 108 -3.06 -2.74 7.92
C SER A 108 -3.69 -4.12 7.77
N THR A 109 -4.70 -4.39 8.57
CA THR A 109 -5.32 -5.71 8.71
C THR A 109 -6.58 -5.80 7.87
N LEU A 110 -6.71 -6.92 7.15
CA LEU A 110 -7.95 -7.34 6.50
C LEU A 110 -8.78 -8.15 7.49
N TYR A 111 -10.00 -7.70 7.73
CA TYR A 111 -11.01 -8.44 8.48
C TYR A 111 -12.03 -9.03 7.52
N VAL A 112 -12.15 -10.35 7.50
CA VAL A 112 -13.14 -11.06 6.69
C VAL A 112 -14.15 -11.68 7.64
N THR A 113 -15.34 -11.08 7.71
CA THR A 113 -16.39 -11.50 8.64
C THR A 113 -17.74 -11.56 7.92
N TYR A 114 -18.56 -12.54 8.28
CA TYR A 114 -19.97 -12.50 7.92
C TYR A 114 -20.61 -11.36 8.69
N SER A 115 -21.33 -10.47 8.01
CA SER A 115 -22.13 -9.46 8.70
C SER A 115 -23.17 -10.18 9.55
N ASN A 116 -23.24 -9.79 10.83
CA ASN A 116 -24.25 -10.25 11.77
C ASN A 116 -25.51 -9.40 11.65
#